data_AF-A0A8S3ZS63-F1
#
_entry.id   AF-A0A8S3ZS63-F1
#
_cell.length_a   1.000
_cell.length_b   1.000
_cell.length_c   1.000
_cell.angle_alpha   90.00
_cell.angle_beta   90.00
_cell.angle_gamma   90.00
#
_symmetry.space_group_name_H-M   'P 1'
#
loop_
_entity.id
_entity.type
_entity.pdbx_description
1 polymer ?
#
loop_
_entity_poly.entity_id
_entity_poly.type
_entity_poly.pdbx_seq_one_letter_code
_entity_poly.pdbx_strand_id
1 'polypeptide(L)'
;MQTQRLPGAVHDFQHNTRDKWLQVRIQRPAEAEPAGSLHEGDIFVYNTNIFPLHDFILNRFKDSVPGKELFYHGTTRDSAISIIERGIDVTMSKRPVDFSYGKGFYVTDNYGKAVEWSQRKGEFDGSKPAIIVFKIDSNNRRHETHLSLNVDNVTNRKFWECVVSHFRHKETSPDIARILRDVKYIEGPVSINTSLEEEEIPTPSEFGRFRQLCICNQGYAKSFGSLANIMCVIFIVDS
;
A
#
# COMPACT_ATOMS: atom_id res chain seq x y z
N MET A 1 -15.95 -2.55 -24.12
CA MET A 1 -15.04 -1.43 -23.78
C MET A 1 -13.78 -1.55 -24.62
N GLN A 2 -13.42 -0.53 -25.39
CA GLN A 2 -12.19 -0.50 -26.17
C GLN A 2 -11.00 -0.31 -25.22
N THR A 3 -10.10 -1.28 -25.16
CA THR A 3 -8.79 -1.17 -24.51
C THR A 3 -7.78 -0.69 -25.54
N GLN A 4 -7.18 0.47 -25.30
CA GLN A 4 -6.08 0.97 -26.13
C GLN A 4 -4.76 0.48 -25.51
N ARG A 5 -3.97 -0.27 -26.28
CA ARG A 5 -2.61 -0.67 -25.92
C ARG A 5 -1.67 0.41 -26.44
N LEU A 6 -1.09 1.20 -25.55
CA LEU A 6 -0.17 2.28 -25.91
C LEU A 6 1.26 1.84 -25.60
N PRO A 7 2.19 1.91 -26.57
CA PRO A 7 3.62 1.88 -26.27
C PRO A 7 4.02 3.24 -25.68
N GLY A 8 4.55 3.27 -24.46
CA GLY A 8 4.98 4.52 -23.82
C GLY A 8 5.19 4.38 -22.31
N ALA A 9 5.97 5.30 -21.74
CA ALA A 9 6.20 5.36 -20.29
C ALA A 9 4.95 5.88 -19.56
N VAL A 10 4.79 5.56 -18.27
CA VAL A 10 3.62 6.00 -17.49
C VAL A 10 3.51 7.53 -17.41
N HIS A 11 4.61 8.22 -17.69
CA HIS A 11 4.72 9.68 -17.68
C HIS A 11 3.94 10.39 -18.80
N ASP A 12 3.64 9.74 -19.93
CA ASP A 12 3.06 10.42 -21.11
C ASP A 12 1.53 10.65 -21.01
N PHE A 13 0.90 10.22 -19.92
CA PHE A 13 -0.55 10.28 -19.78
C PHE A 13 -1.02 11.55 -19.07
N GLN A 14 -1.33 12.60 -19.83
CA GLN A 14 -1.78 13.85 -19.20
C GLN A 14 -3.10 14.44 -19.70
N HIS A 15 -3.57 14.24 -20.93
CA HIS A 15 -4.82 14.94 -21.36
C HIS A 15 -5.86 14.12 -22.15
N ASN A 16 -5.50 13.26 -23.10
CA ASN A 16 -6.51 12.55 -23.94
C ASN A 16 -7.03 11.22 -23.35
N THR A 17 -6.54 10.84 -22.17
CA THR A 17 -6.80 9.53 -21.57
C THR A 17 -7.61 9.60 -20.27
N ARG A 18 -8.13 10.78 -19.93
CA ARG A 18 -8.99 10.97 -18.76
C ARG A 18 -10.24 10.10 -18.85
N ASP A 19 -10.63 9.56 -17.70
CA ASP A 19 -11.81 8.74 -17.45
C ASP A 19 -11.89 7.47 -18.33
N LYS A 20 -10.74 7.02 -18.83
CA LYS A 20 -10.60 5.79 -19.64
C LYS A 20 -9.63 4.83 -18.98
N TRP A 21 -9.96 3.54 -19.02
CA TRP A 21 -9.02 2.47 -18.67
C TRP A 21 -8.00 2.30 -19.78
N LEU A 22 -6.73 2.44 -19.44
CA LEU A 22 -5.60 2.15 -20.30
C LEU A 22 -4.95 0.84 -19.86
N GLN A 23 -4.38 0.10 -20.81
CA GLN A 23 -3.51 -1.03 -20.52
C GLN A 23 -2.10 -0.65 -20.97
N VAL A 24 -1.17 -0.64 -20.02
CA VAL A 24 0.20 -0.18 -20.21
C VAL A 24 1.13 -1.34 -19.96
N ARG A 25 2.04 -1.61 -20.90
CA ARG A 25 3.08 -2.61 -20.70
C ARG A 25 4.24 -1.98 -19.95
N ILE A 26 4.60 -2.58 -18.83
CA ILE A 26 5.69 -2.16 -17.97
C ILE A 26 6.83 -3.15 -18.14
N GLN A 27 8.04 -2.64 -18.22
CA GLN A 27 9.26 -3.42 -18.13
C GLN A 27 10.05 -2.94 -16.91
N ARG A 28 10.48 -3.88 -16.08
CA ARG A 28 11.20 -3.64 -14.83
C ARG A 28 12.62 -4.18 -14.91
N PRO A 29 13.56 -3.60 -14.13
CA PRO A 29 14.85 -4.23 -13.94
C PRO A 29 14.71 -5.51 -13.12
N ALA A 30 15.64 -6.46 -13.28
CA ALA A 30 15.51 -7.80 -12.71
C ALA A 30 15.41 -7.81 -11.17
N GLU A 31 16.10 -6.87 -10.52
CA GLU A 31 16.13 -6.71 -9.07
C GLU A 31 14.79 -6.24 -8.46
N ALA A 32 13.88 -5.69 -9.26
CA ALA A 32 12.57 -5.22 -8.82
C ALA A 32 11.54 -6.36 -8.66
N GLU A 33 11.82 -7.53 -9.23
CA GLU A 33 10.92 -8.68 -9.24
C GLU A 33 11.52 -9.86 -8.43
N PRO A 34 10.68 -10.80 -7.96
CA PRO A 34 11.17 -12.05 -7.38
C PRO A 34 11.95 -12.88 -8.40
N ALA A 35 12.91 -13.67 -7.92
CA ALA A 35 13.68 -14.56 -8.78
C ALA A 35 12.76 -15.49 -9.59
N GLY A 36 13.00 -15.58 -10.91
CA GLY A 36 12.20 -16.39 -11.83
C GLY A 36 10.85 -15.78 -12.25
N SER A 37 10.54 -14.56 -11.83
CA SER A 37 9.34 -13.84 -12.28
C SER A 37 9.55 -13.15 -13.62
N LEU A 38 8.45 -12.84 -14.31
CA LEU A 38 8.49 -12.02 -15.51
C LEU A 38 8.92 -10.59 -15.16
N HIS A 39 9.84 -10.04 -15.96
CA HIS A 39 10.29 -8.65 -15.83
C HIS A 39 9.48 -7.68 -16.69
N GLU A 40 8.42 -8.16 -17.31
CA GLU A 40 7.46 -7.36 -18.05
C GLU A 40 6.03 -7.86 -17.83
N GLY A 41 5.09 -6.93 -17.87
CA GLY A 41 3.69 -7.21 -17.62
C GLY A 41 2.80 -6.04 -17.97
N ASP A 42 1.54 -6.34 -18.25
CA ASP A 42 0.55 -5.31 -18.55
C ASP A 42 -0.19 -4.92 -17.27
N ILE A 43 -0.24 -3.63 -16.97
CA ILE A 43 -1.03 -3.07 -15.86
C ILE A 43 -2.16 -2.20 -16.39
N PHE A 44 -3.25 -2.09 -15.62
CA PHE A 44 -4.30 -1.13 -15.92
C PHE A 44 -4.06 0.21 -15.24
N VAL A 45 -4.25 1.29 -15.99
CA VAL A 45 -4.14 2.66 -15.49
C VAL A 45 -5.45 3.39 -15.72
N TYR A 46 -5.87 4.18 -14.73
CA TYR A 46 -7.03 5.06 -14.83
C TYR A 46 -6.65 6.47 -14.41
N ASN A 47 -6.75 7.41 -15.36
CA ASN A 47 -6.52 8.83 -15.10
C ASN A 47 -7.86 9.52 -14.86
N THR A 48 -7.97 10.31 -13.81
CA THR A 48 -9.20 11.01 -13.47
C THR A 48 -8.88 12.27 -12.67
N ASN A 49 -9.83 13.19 -12.53
CA ASN A 49 -9.69 14.37 -11.66
C ASN A 49 -10.28 14.15 -10.26
N ILE A 50 -11.03 13.05 -10.06
CA ILE A 50 -11.59 12.64 -8.78
C ILE A 50 -11.47 11.13 -8.62
N PHE A 51 -11.07 10.67 -7.43
CA PHE A 51 -10.97 9.23 -7.20
C PHE A 51 -12.33 8.55 -7.42
N PRO A 52 -12.39 7.47 -8.23
CA PRO A 52 -13.64 6.76 -8.47
C PRO A 52 -14.08 6.05 -7.19
N LEU A 53 -15.37 5.72 -7.10
CA LEU A 53 -15.88 4.85 -6.04
C LEU A 53 -15.23 3.47 -6.11
N HIS A 54 -15.13 2.80 -4.96
CA HIS A 54 -14.53 1.48 -4.88
C HIS A 54 -15.24 0.46 -5.81
N ASP A 55 -16.57 0.49 -5.86
CA ASP A 55 -17.37 -0.42 -6.70
C ASP A 55 -17.10 -0.24 -8.20
N PHE A 56 -16.73 0.96 -8.64
CA PHE A 56 -16.33 1.18 -10.03
C PHE A 56 -15.10 0.33 -10.40
N ILE A 57 -14.13 0.23 -9.48
CA ILE A 57 -12.92 -0.57 -9.64
C ILE A 57 -13.30 -2.06 -9.60
N LEU A 58 -14.08 -2.48 -8.60
CA LEU A 58 -14.47 -3.89 -8.44
C LEU A 58 -15.25 -4.41 -9.65
N ASN A 59 -16.19 -3.62 -10.18
CA ASN A 59 -16.98 -4.00 -11.35
C ASN A 59 -16.11 -4.23 -12.59
N ARG A 60 -15.00 -3.49 -12.75
CA ARG A 60 -14.05 -3.69 -13.84
C ARG A 60 -13.27 -5.00 -13.73
N PHE A 61 -12.94 -5.42 -12.51
CA PHE A 61 -12.04 -6.54 -12.23
C PHE A 61 -12.71 -7.71 -11.52
N LYS A 62 -14.05 -7.79 -11.53
CA LYS A 62 -14.85 -8.77 -10.78
C LYS A 62 -14.39 -10.23 -10.94
N ASP A 63 -13.90 -10.60 -12.13
CA ASP A 63 -13.46 -11.97 -12.44
C ASP A 63 -12.03 -12.26 -11.95
N SER A 64 -11.26 -11.23 -11.59
CA SER A 64 -9.87 -11.32 -11.12
C SER A 64 -9.72 -11.31 -9.59
N VAL A 65 -10.81 -11.09 -8.86
CA VAL A 65 -10.84 -10.94 -7.39
C VAL A 65 -11.18 -12.24 -6.61
N PRO A 66 -11.90 -13.25 -7.14
CA PRO A 66 -12.22 -14.45 -6.37
C PRO A 66 -10.98 -15.11 -5.76
N GLY A 67 -11.00 -15.37 -4.44
CA GLY A 67 -9.88 -15.94 -3.69
C GLY A 67 -8.71 -14.97 -3.44
N LYS A 68 -8.88 -13.68 -3.72
CA LYS A 68 -7.88 -12.63 -3.51
C LYS A 68 -8.34 -11.63 -2.45
N GLU A 69 -7.38 -11.12 -1.68
CA GLU A 69 -7.53 -9.92 -0.85
C GLU A 69 -7.07 -8.70 -1.65
N LEU A 70 -7.80 -7.59 -1.53
CA LEU A 70 -7.39 -6.32 -2.11
C LEU A 70 -6.71 -5.44 -1.07
N PHE A 71 -5.61 -4.82 -1.48
CA PHE A 71 -4.85 -3.89 -0.67
C PHE A 71 -4.55 -2.62 -1.45
N TYR A 72 -4.64 -1.48 -0.79
CA TYR A 72 -4.51 -0.16 -1.40
C TYR A 72 -3.33 0.58 -0.80
N HIS A 73 -2.48 1.13 -1.66
CA HIS A 73 -1.42 2.05 -1.28
C HIS A 73 -1.74 3.44 -1.78
N GLY A 74 -2.07 4.35 -0.86
CA GLY A 74 -2.23 5.77 -1.15
C GLY A 74 -0.89 6.48 -1.14
N THR A 75 -0.54 7.16 -2.24
CA THR A 75 0.76 7.82 -2.39
C THR A 75 0.69 8.99 -3.38
N THR A 76 1.84 9.53 -3.77
CA THR A 76 1.96 10.55 -4.83
C THR A 76 2.11 9.89 -6.21
N ARG A 77 1.76 10.59 -7.29
CA ARG A 77 1.99 10.17 -8.67
C ARG A 77 3.40 9.66 -8.91
N ASP A 78 4.42 10.44 -8.55
CA ASP A 78 5.82 10.08 -8.81
C ASP A 78 6.25 8.82 -8.04
N SER A 79 5.85 8.72 -6.78
CA SER A 79 6.05 7.50 -5.99
C SER A 79 5.34 6.30 -6.59
N ALA A 80 4.11 6.45 -7.08
CA ALA A 80 3.37 5.37 -7.72
C ALA A 80 4.05 4.91 -9.02
N ILE A 81 4.50 5.85 -9.85
CA ILE A 81 5.27 5.53 -11.07
C ILE A 81 6.56 4.79 -10.68
N SER A 82 7.30 5.30 -9.69
CA SER A 82 8.49 4.63 -9.18
C SER A 82 8.21 3.20 -8.73
N ILE A 83 7.11 2.95 -8.01
CA ILE A 83 6.75 1.60 -7.56
C ILE A 83 6.40 0.71 -8.75
N ILE A 84 5.68 1.24 -9.74
CA ILE A 84 5.33 0.50 -10.95
C ILE A 84 6.58 0.15 -11.76
N GLU A 85 7.56 1.03 -11.87
CA GLU A 85 8.73 0.83 -12.74
C GLU A 85 9.90 0.13 -12.04
N ARG A 86 10.00 0.26 -10.71
CA ARG A 86 11.17 -0.20 -9.94
C ARG A 86 10.83 -1.13 -8.78
N GLY A 87 9.54 -1.45 -8.59
CA GLY A 87 9.08 -2.27 -7.47
C GLY A 87 9.06 -1.52 -6.15
N ILE A 88 8.73 -2.25 -5.08
CA ILE A 88 8.65 -1.70 -3.73
C ILE A 88 10.04 -1.69 -3.09
N ASP A 89 10.47 -0.53 -2.60
CA ASP A 89 11.63 -0.39 -1.71
C ASP A 89 11.15 0.03 -0.31
N VAL A 90 11.31 -0.88 0.67
CA VAL A 90 10.83 -0.64 2.05
C VAL A 90 11.64 0.44 2.77
N THR A 91 12.82 0.81 2.25
CA THR A 91 13.71 1.81 2.87
C THR A 91 13.37 3.25 2.49
N MET A 92 12.42 3.45 1.57
CA MET A 92 12.03 4.78 1.08
C MET A 92 11.15 5.56 2.06
N SER A 93 10.47 4.89 2.98
CA SER A 93 9.77 5.59 4.06
C SER A 93 10.79 6.12 5.06
N LYS A 94 10.86 7.43 5.29
CA LYS A 94 11.82 8.04 6.22
C LYS A 94 11.22 8.40 7.58
N ARG A 95 9.91 8.24 7.74
CA ARG A 95 9.19 8.67 8.93
C ARG A 95 8.96 7.50 9.88
N PRO A 96 9.04 7.73 11.20
CA PRO A 96 8.48 6.81 12.19
C PRO A 96 6.97 6.77 12.03
N VAL A 97 6.41 5.57 11.94
CA VAL A 97 4.97 5.31 11.78
C VAL A 97 4.60 4.05 12.58
N ASP A 98 3.33 3.66 12.59
CA ASP A 98 2.78 2.68 13.53
C ASP A 98 3.58 1.39 13.70
N PHE A 99 4.09 0.81 12.62
CA PHE A 99 4.70 -0.52 12.61
C PHE A 99 6.11 -0.53 12.01
N SER A 100 6.72 0.63 11.80
CA SER A 100 8.10 0.70 11.32
C SER A 100 8.78 2.03 11.61
N TYR A 101 10.10 1.93 11.81
CA TYR A 101 10.99 3.07 11.96
C TYR A 101 11.73 3.35 10.66
N GLY A 102 11.04 3.97 9.71
CA GLY A 102 11.63 4.32 8.40
C GLY A 102 12.02 3.11 7.53
N LYS A 103 11.43 1.94 7.79
CA LYS A 103 11.65 0.71 7.01
C LYS A 103 10.34 -0.07 6.89
N GLY A 104 9.48 0.35 5.98
CA GLY A 104 8.23 -0.34 5.72
C GLY A 104 7.44 0.23 4.56
N PHE A 105 6.66 -0.64 3.93
CA PHE A 105 5.68 -0.28 2.92
C PHE A 105 4.28 -0.56 3.44
N TYR A 106 3.44 0.49 3.45
CA TYR A 106 2.11 0.43 4.05
C TYR A 106 1.01 0.26 3.01
N VAL A 107 0.12 -0.69 3.26
CA VAL A 107 -1.13 -0.84 2.53
C VAL A 107 -2.28 -0.99 3.51
N THR A 108 -3.50 -0.72 3.06
CA THR A 108 -4.73 -0.93 3.84
C THR A 108 -5.73 -1.76 3.05
N ASP A 109 -6.63 -2.45 3.74
CA ASP A 109 -7.80 -3.08 3.12
C ASP A 109 -8.96 -2.10 2.88
N ASN A 110 -8.80 -0.82 3.27
CA ASN A 110 -9.80 0.21 3.10
C ASN A 110 -9.42 1.23 2.02
N TYR A 111 -10.15 1.21 0.90
CA TYR A 111 -9.92 2.15 -0.20
C TYR A 111 -10.03 3.63 0.21
N GLY A 112 -11.03 3.98 1.04
CA GLY A 112 -11.22 5.35 1.52
C GLY A 112 -10.02 5.87 2.34
N LYS A 113 -9.40 5.01 3.16
CA LYS A 113 -8.17 5.35 3.88
C LYS A 113 -6.99 5.56 2.95
N ALA A 114 -6.85 4.76 1.89
CA ALA A 114 -5.82 5.00 0.89
C ALA A 114 -6.03 6.32 0.13
N VAL A 115 -7.29 6.70 -0.18
CA VAL A 115 -7.62 8.02 -0.73
C VAL A 115 -7.17 9.13 0.21
N GLU A 116 -7.61 9.08 1.48
CA GLU A 116 -7.25 10.06 2.53
C GLU A 116 -5.73 10.23 2.66
N TRP A 117 -4.98 9.12 2.70
CA TRP A 117 -3.52 9.13 2.80
C TRP A 117 -2.84 9.71 1.55
N SER A 118 -3.33 9.36 0.37
CA SER A 118 -2.79 9.87 -0.89
C SER A 118 -2.96 11.39 -0.99
N GLN A 119 -4.13 11.91 -0.63
CA GLN A 119 -4.44 13.34 -0.66
C GLN A 119 -3.57 14.12 0.32
N ARG A 120 -3.51 13.68 1.59
CA ARG A 120 -2.62 14.30 2.60
C ARG A 120 -1.17 14.33 2.17
N LYS A 121 -0.68 13.24 1.57
CA LYS A 121 0.70 13.17 1.08
C LYS A 121 0.91 14.10 -0.11
N GLY A 122 -0.02 14.13 -1.07
CA GLY A 122 0.03 15.03 -2.22
C GLY A 122 0.03 16.50 -1.82
N GLU A 123 -0.82 16.89 -0.87
CA GLU A 123 -0.86 18.24 -0.30
C GLU A 123 0.46 18.62 0.37
N PHE A 124 1.02 17.71 1.19
CA PHE A 124 2.28 17.95 1.90
C PHE A 124 3.49 18.05 0.94
N ASP A 125 3.57 17.17 -0.06
CA ASP A 125 4.71 17.10 -1.00
C ASP A 125 4.54 18.03 -2.22
N GLY A 126 3.40 18.71 -2.37
CA GLY A 126 3.08 19.51 -3.56
C GLY A 126 2.93 18.67 -4.84
N SER A 127 2.57 17.39 -4.70
CA SER A 127 2.44 16.43 -5.80
C SER A 127 1.00 15.97 -5.99
N LYS A 128 0.66 15.51 -7.20
CA LYS A 128 -0.64 14.86 -7.43
C LYS A 128 -0.74 13.54 -6.67
N PRO A 129 -1.90 13.21 -6.08
CA PRO A 129 -2.12 11.94 -5.41
C PRO A 129 -2.36 10.80 -6.40
N ALA A 130 -2.10 9.57 -5.95
CA ALA A 130 -2.28 8.34 -6.70
C ALA A 130 -2.60 7.16 -5.76
N ILE A 131 -3.25 6.14 -6.30
CA ILE A 131 -3.54 4.89 -5.59
C ILE A 131 -3.06 3.71 -6.41
N ILE A 132 -2.28 2.83 -5.79
CA ILE A 132 -1.95 1.51 -6.34
C ILE A 132 -2.87 0.49 -5.70
N VAL A 133 -3.50 -0.34 -6.52
CA VAL A 133 -4.37 -1.43 -6.06
C VAL A 133 -3.67 -2.75 -6.30
N PHE A 134 -3.42 -3.47 -5.21
CA PHE A 134 -2.86 -4.81 -5.22
C PHE A 134 -3.96 -5.86 -5.04
N LYS A 135 -3.83 -6.96 -5.77
CA LYS A 135 -4.59 -8.20 -5.56
C LYS A 135 -3.63 -9.27 -5.06
N ILE A 136 -3.90 -9.80 -3.88
CA ILE A 136 -2.99 -10.71 -3.19
C ILE A 136 -3.71 -12.03 -2.94
N ASP A 137 -3.04 -13.14 -3.21
CA ASP A 137 -3.55 -14.45 -2.83
C ASP A 137 -3.54 -14.61 -1.31
N SER A 138 -4.73 -14.77 -0.72
CA SER A 138 -4.89 -14.82 0.73
C SER A 138 -4.18 -16.00 1.37
N ASN A 139 -4.11 -17.14 0.68
CA ASN A 139 -3.44 -18.33 1.21
C ASN A 139 -1.93 -18.12 1.23
N ASN A 140 -1.37 -17.60 0.13
CA ASN A 140 0.06 -17.32 0.06
C ASN A 140 0.49 -16.33 1.13
N ARG A 141 -0.28 -15.23 1.33
CA ARG A 141 0.02 -14.23 2.35
C ARG A 141 0.01 -14.79 3.76
N ARG A 142 -0.96 -15.65 4.09
CA ARG A 142 -1.12 -16.21 5.45
C ARG A 142 -0.06 -17.24 5.81
N HIS A 143 0.59 -17.86 4.82
CA HIS A 143 1.70 -18.79 5.06
C HIS A 143 3.04 -18.10 5.36
N GLU A 144 3.15 -16.80 5.11
CA GLU A 144 4.34 -16.03 5.42
C GLU A 144 4.44 -15.73 6.92
N THR A 145 5.66 -15.67 7.45
CA THR A 145 5.92 -15.28 8.84
C THR A 145 5.47 -13.84 9.06
N HIS A 146 4.48 -13.62 9.92
CA HIS A 146 3.93 -12.30 10.18
C HIS A 146 3.55 -12.11 11.64
N LEU A 147 3.45 -10.84 12.06
CA LEU A 147 2.91 -10.47 13.36
C LEU A 147 1.50 -9.93 13.17
N SER A 148 0.51 -10.56 13.81
CA SER A 148 -0.87 -10.09 13.82
C SER A 148 -1.20 -9.39 15.13
N LEU A 149 -1.50 -8.10 15.06
CA LEU A 149 -1.87 -7.26 16.20
C LEU A 149 -3.38 -7.01 16.18
N ASN A 150 -4.13 -8.00 16.66
CA ASN A 150 -5.56 -7.83 16.89
C ASN A 150 -5.84 -6.99 18.15
N VAL A 151 -7.05 -6.45 18.27
CA VAL A 151 -7.48 -5.60 19.40
C VAL A 151 -8.81 -6.08 19.97
N ASP A 152 -9.00 -7.39 19.98
CA ASP A 152 -10.23 -8.09 20.40
C ASP A 152 -10.45 -8.10 21.92
N ASN A 153 -9.39 -7.84 22.71
CA ASN A 153 -9.45 -7.71 24.15
C ASN A 153 -8.43 -6.69 24.67
N VAL A 154 -8.53 -6.36 25.97
CA VAL A 154 -7.70 -5.34 26.63
C VAL A 154 -6.21 -5.68 26.58
N THR A 155 -5.82 -6.95 26.73
CA THR A 155 -4.41 -7.37 26.68
C THR A 155 -3.82 -7.17 25.29
N ASN A 156 -4.54 -7.60 24.25
CA ASN A 156 -4.10 -7.45 22.87
C ASN A 156 -4.07 -5.97 22.44
N ARG A 157 -5.04 -5.17 22.90
CA ARG A 157 -5.03 -3.71 22.73
C ARG A 157 -3.78 -3.07 23.34
N LYS A 158 -3.43 -3.41 24.59
CA LYS A 158 -2.20 -2.91 25.25
C LYS A 158 -0.94 -3.34 24.52
N PHE A 159 -0.91 -4.56 23.98
CA PHE A 159 0.23 -5.02 23.19
C PHE A 159 0.37 -4.23 21.88
N TRP A 160 -0.75 -3.97 21.17
CA TRP A 160 -0.75 -3.09 20.00
C TRP A 160 -0.27 -1.67 20.35
N GLU A 161 -0.75 -1.07 21.44
CA GLU A 161 -0.30 0.27 21.90
C GLU A 161 1.20 0.30 22.17
N CYS A 162 1.73 -0.74 22.81
CA CYS A 162 3.16 -0.89 23.07
C CYS A 162 3.98 -0.94 21.77
N VAL A 163 3.54 -1.74 20.78
CA VAL A 163 4.20 -1.83 19.48
C VAL A 163 4.14 -0.50 18.73
N VAL A 164 2.99 0.18 18.71
CA VAL A 164 2.86 1.48 18.02
C VAL A 164 3.71 2.55 18.68
N SER A 165 3.70 2.62 20.00
CA SER A 165 4.54 3.57 20.75
C SER A 165 6.04 3.32 20.49
N HIS A 166 6.47 2.05 20.51
CA HIS A 166 7.85 1.65 20.21
C HIS A 166 8.34 2.25 18.88
N PHE A 167 7.57 2.10 17.81
CA PHE A 167 7.99 2.58 16.49
C PHE A 167 7.90 4.10 16.33
N ARG A 168 6.87 4.74 16.89
CA ARG A 168 6.69 6.20 16.80
C ARG A 168 7.76 6.96 17.59
N HIS A 169 8.11 6.48 18.78
CA HIS A 169 9.02 7.17 19.71
C HIS A 169 10.48 6.70 19.62
N LYS A 170 10.80 5.75 18.73
CA LYS A 170 12.15 5.17 18.57
C LYS A 170 12.67 4.42 19.79
N GLU A 171 11.78 3.97 20.66
CA GLU A 171 12.17 3.27 21.88
C GLU A 171 12.47 1.82 21.59
N THR A 172 13.74 1.42 21.51
CA THR A 172 14.07 0.00 21.27
C THR A 172 13.87 -0.84 22.53
N SER A 173 12.72 -1.49 22.66
CA SER A 173 12.55 -2.63 23.57
C SER A 173 13.24 -3.87 22.97
N PRO A 174 14.18 -4.53 23.66
CA PRO A 174 14.82 -5.76 23.21
C PRO A 174 13.81 -6.87 22.87
N ASP A 175 12.66 -6.90 23.55
CA ASP A 175 11.61 -7.88 23.31
C ASP A 175 10.93 -7.66 21.97
N ILE A 176 10.61 -6.41 21.61
CA ILE A 176 10.01 -6.06 20.32
C ILE A 176 10.99 -6.34 19.18
N ALA A 177 12.27 -5.97 19.33
CA ALA A 177 13.29 -6.27 18.33
C ALA A 177 13.45 -7.79 18.08
N ARG A 178 13.30 -8.62 19.12
CA ARG A 178 13.33 -10.08 19.01
C ARG A 178 12.10 -10.62 18.27
N ILE A 179 10.91 -10.11 18.58
CA ILE A 179 9.65 -10.51 17.93
C ILE A 179 9.68 -10.20 16.42
N LEU A 180 10.28 -9.07 16.04
CA LEU A 180 10.24 -8.56 14.67
C LEU A 180 11.31 -9.14 13.73
N ARG A 181 12.29 -9.88 14.27
CA ARG A 181 13.48 -10.32 13.52
C ARG A 181 13.16 -11.05 12.21
N ASP A 182 12.21 -11.98 12.27
CA ASP A 182 11.88 -12.89 11.17
C ASP A 182 10.55 -12.54 10.49
N VAL A 183 9.87 -11.52 10.99
CA VAL A 183 8.56 -11.07 10.50
C VAL A 183 8.71 -10.44 9.11
N LYS A 184 7.91 -10.90 8.15
CA LYS A 184 7.84 -10.37 6.78
C LYS A 184 6.96 -9.12 6.69
N TYR A 185 5.87 -9.12 7.45
CA TYR A 185 4.97 -7.99 7.60
C TYR A 185 4.26 -8.02 8.95
N ILE A 186 3.82 -6.85 9.39
CA ILE A 186 2.98 -6.67 10.57
C ILE A 186 1.59 -6.30 10.08
N GLU A 187 0.55 -6.98 10.57
CA GLU A 187 -0.84 -6.63 10.32
C GLU A 187 -1.51 -6.14 11.61
N GLY A 188 -2.36 -5.12 11.50
CA GLY A 188 -3.07 -4.58 12.65
C GLY A 188 -4.00 -3.44 12.26
N PRO A 189 -4.76 -2.88 13.21
CA PRO A 189 -5.65 -1.76 12.92
C PRO A 189 -4.87 -0.50 12.57
N VAL A 190 -5.49 0.34 11.76
CA VAL A 190 -5.03 1.72 11.49
C VAL A 190 -5.11 2.52 12.79
N SER A 191 -4.04 3.21 13.17
CA SER A 191 -4.12 4.17 14.27
C SER A 191 -4.94 5.40 13.86
N ILE A 192 -5.74 5.90 14.80
CA ILE A 192 -6.37 7.20 14.73
C ILE A 192 -5.75 8.07 15.82
N ASN A 193 -5.28 9.24 15.42
CA ASN A 193 -4.86 10.26 16.37
C ASN A 193 -6.14 10.97 16.85
N THR A 194 -6.54 10.66 18.08
CA THR A 194 -7.62 11.38 18.76
C THR A 194 -7.00 12.39 19.72
N SER A 195 -7.20 13.68 19.41
CA SER A 195 -6.92 14.90 20.21
C SER A 195 -5.57 15.62 19.98
N LEU A 196 -5.67 16.96 20.07
CA LEU A 196 -4.70 18.00 19.74
C LEU A 196 -3.75 18.35 20.91
N GLU A 197 -3.47 17.41 21.81
CA GLU A 197 -2.64 17.67 23.00
C GLU A 197 -1.41 16.75 23.03
N GLU A 198 -0.30 17.30 23.52
CA GLU A 198 1.10 16.98 23.20
C GLU A 198 1.61 15.57 23.61
N GLU A 199 0.74 14.69 24.12
CA GLU A 199 1.04 13.29 24.42
C GLU A 199 0.02 12.36 23.75
N GLU A 200 0.15 12.19 22.43
CA GLU A 200 -0.74 11.33 21.63
C GLU A 200 -0.64 9.85 22.06
N ILE A 201 -1.58 9.38 22.88
CA ILE A 201 -1.82 7.94 23.03
C ILE A 201 -2.47 7.45 21.73
N PRO A 202 -1.80 6.60 20.93
CA PRO A 202 -2.38 6.09 19.71
C PRO A 202 -3.62 5.25 20.06
N THR A 203 -4.73 5.50 19.37
CA THR A 203 -5.95 4.70 19.53
C THR A 203 -6.17 3.88 18.27
N PRO A 204 -6.50 2.58 18.35
CA PRO A 204 -6.84 1.81 17.15
C PRO A 204 -8.14 2.36 16.56
N SER A 205 -8.28 2.34 15.23
CA SER A 205 -9.55 2.67 14.55
C SER A 205 -10.70 1.91 15.18
N GLU A 206 -11.90 2.51 15.27
CA GLU A 206 -13.07 1.92 15.93
C GLU A 206 -13.19 0.41 15.68
N PHE A 207 -13.07 -0.39 16.75
CA PHE A 207 -13.13 -1.87 16.74
C PHE A 207 -12.17 -2.58 15.78
N GLY A 208 -11.07 -1.95 15.37
CA GLY A 208 -10.13 -2.48 14.39
C GLY A 208 -10.72 -2.63 12.98
N ARG A 209 -11.75 -1.83 12.66
CA ARG A 209 -12.49 -1.90 11.40
C ARG A 209 -11.63 -1.65 10.15
N PHE A 210 -10.57 -0.88 10.27
CA PHE A 210 -9.63 -0.64 9.16
C PHE A 210 -8.30 -1.28 9.50
N ARG A 211 -7.83 -2.19 8.63
CA ARG A 211 -6.55 -2.84 8.83
C ARG A 211 -5.51 -2.26 7.91
N GLN A 212 -4.27 -2.31 8.36
CA GLN A 212 -3.09 -1.98 7.59
C GLN A 212 -2.09 -3.13 7.68
N LEU A 213 -1.32 -3.30 6.61
CA LEU A 213 -0.12 -4.11 6.60
C LEU A 213 1.09 -3.19 6.48
N CYS A 214 2.08 -3.41 7.33
CA CYS A 214 3.42 -2.87 7.14
C CYS A 214 4.34 -4.00 6.69
N ILE A 215 4.70 -3.98 5.41
CA ILE A 215 5.70 -4.90 4.84
C ILE A 215 7.08 -4.38 5.22
N CYS A 216 7.78 -5.10 6.08
CA CYS A 216 9.09 -4.71 6.61
C CYS A 216 10.25 -5.52 6.02
N ASN A 217 9.97 -6.59 5.27
CA ASN A 217 10.99 -7.41 4.62
C ASN A 217 11.09 -7.11 3.13
N GLN A 218 12.28 -6.76 2.64
CA GLN A 218 12.51 -6.40 1.24
C GLN A 218 12.27 -7.57 0.25
N GLY A 219 12.59 -8.81 0.65
CA GLY A 219 12.32 -9.99 -0.19
C GLY A 219 10.81 -10.19 -0.38
N TYR A 220 10.05 -10.09 0.72
CA TYR A 220 8.59 -10.16 0.65
C TYR A 220 7.97 -8.98 -0.09
N ALA A 221 8.55 -7.78 0.03
CA ALA A 221 8.10 -6.60 -0.71
C ALA A 221 8.18 -6.79 -2.24
N LYS A 222 9.22 -7.49 -2.74
CA LYS A 222 9.31 -7.86 -4.16
C LYS A 222 8.16 -8.79 -4.57
N SER A 223 7.91 -9.83 -3.78
CA SER A 223 6.81 -10.77 -4.06
C SER A 223 5.44 -10.08 -4.01
N PHE A 224 5.19 -9.30 -2.97
CA PHE A 224 3.95 -8.53 -2.80
C PHE A 224 3.74 -7.52 -3.93
N GLY A 225 4.78 -6.76 -4.27
CA GLY A 225 4.75 -5.69 -5.27
C GLY A 225 5.00 -6.12 -6.72
N SER A 226 5.08 -7.42 -6.99
CA SER A 226 5.27 -7.97 -8.33
C SER A 226 4.20 -7.47 -9.29
N LEU A 227 4.54 -7.33 -10.58
CA LEU A 227 3.59 -6.86 -11.61
C LEU A 227 2.30 -7.72 -11.64
N ALA A 228 2.40 -9.02 -11.38
CA ALA A 228 1.26 -9.93 -11.35
C ALA A 228 0.23 -9.59 -10.25
N ASN A 229 0.68 -8.97 -9.16
CA ASN A 229 -0.14 -8.57 -8.04
C ASN A 229 -0.68 -7.14 -8.17
N ILE A 230 -0.16 -6.32 -9.09
CA ILE A 230 -0.70 -4.99 -9.34
C ILE A 230 -1.94 -5.14 -10.23
N MET A 231 -3.11 -4.85 -9.65
CA MET A 231 -4.38 -4.90 -10.38
C MET A 231 -4.55 -3.66 -11.26
N CYS A 232 -4.39 -2.48 -10.67
CA CYS A 232 -4.43 -1.22 -11.39
C CYS A 232 -3.77 -0.08 -10.60
N VAL A 233 -3.56 1.04 -11.28
CA VAL A 233 -3.14 2.31 -10.67
C VAL A 233 -4.07 3.44 -11.10
N ILE A 234 -4.45 4.27 -10.15
CA ILE A 234 -5.34 5.42 -10.34
C ILE A 234 -4.52 6.68 -10.11
N PHE A 235 -4.46 7.54 -11.12
CA PHE A 235 -3.78 8.83 -11.02
C PHE A 235 -4.78 9.98 -11.03
N ILE A 236 -4.60 10.93 -10.11
CA ILE A 236 -5.23 12.23 -10.23
C ILE A 236 -4.46 13.07 -11.25
N VAL A 237 -5.19 13.59 -12.24
CA VAL A 237 -4.71 14.51 -13.28
C VAL A 237 -5.53 15.79 -13.24
N ASP A 238 -4.96 16.86 -13.78
CA ASP A 238 -5.67 18.13 -13.91
C ASP A 238 -6.84 18.04 -14.90
N SER A 239 -7.80 18.96 -14.72
CA SER A 239 -9.03 19.10 -15.52
C SER A 239 -8.76 19.29 -17.00
#